data_AF-D6PPR7-F1
#
_entry.id   AF-D6PPR7-F1
#
_cell.length_a   1.000
_cell.length_b   1.000
_cell.length_c   1.000
_cell.angle_alpha   90.00
_cell.angle_beta   90.00
_cell.angle_gamma   90.00
#
_symmetry.space_group_name_H-M   'P 1'
#
loop_
_entity.id
_entity.type
_entity.pdbx_description
1 polymer ?
#
loop_
_entity_poly.entity_id
_entity_poly.type
_entity_poly.pdbx_seq_one_letter_code
_entity_poly.pdbx_strand_id
1 'polypeptide(L)'
;SLAAESAVVIFSVSTCCMCHAVKGLFRGMGVSPTVHELDLHPYGGDIQRSLIRLLGCSGSSSPGSLPVVFIGGKLVGAMDRVM
;
A
#
# COMPACT_ATOMS: atom_id res chain seq x y z
N SER A 1 11.20 -6.11 7.87
CA SER A 1 10.03 -5.21 7.91
C SER A 1 9.02 -5.70 6.87
N LEU A 2 7.71 -5.52 7.07
CA LEU A 2 6.70 -5.94 6.07
C LEU A 2 6.96 -5.33 4.69
N ALA A 3 7.44 -4.09 4.64
CA ALA A 3 7.78 -3.37 3.42
C ALA A 3 8.87 -4.02 2.53
N ALA A 4 9.70 -4.91 3.07
CA ALA A 4 10.82 -5.54 2.37
C ALA A 4 10.67 -7.07 2.25
N GLU A 5 9.46 -7.58 2.47
CA GLU A 5 9.16 -9.02 2.39
C GLU A 5 9.29 -9.58 0.96
N SER A 6 9.04 -8.74 -0.04
CA SER A 6 9.19 -9.10 -1.46
C SER A 6 9.62 -7.90 -2.30
N ALA A 7 9.86 -8.14 -3.59
CA ALA A 7 10.25 -7.09 -4.53
C ALA A 7 9.21 -5.96 -4.62
N VAL A 8 7.92 -6.30 -4.50
CA VAL A 8 6.81 -5.34 -4.45
C VAL A 8 5.84 -5.73 -3.34
N VAL A 9 5.64 -4.83 -2.39
CA VAL A 9 4.68 -4.99 -1.29
C VAL A 9 3.60 -3.92 -1.40
N ILE A 10 2.34 -4.35 -1.36
CA ILE A 10 1.16 -3.49 -1.46
C ILE A 10 0.36 -3.61 -0.16
N PHE A 11 0.22 -2.50 0.55
CA PHE A 11 -0.79 -2.37 1.59
C PHE A 11 -2.09 -1.90 0.95
N SER A 12 -3.18 -2.59 1.23
CA SER A 12 -4.45 -2.49 0.50
C SER A 12 -5.65 -2.55 1.45
N VAL A 13 -6.83 -2.18 0.94
CA VAL A 13 -8.12 -2.53 1.53
C VAL A 13 -8.96 -3.22 0.47
N SER A 14 -9.67 -4.28 0.85
CA SER A 14 -10.38 -5.17 -0.09
C SER A 14 -11.47 -4.46 -0.92
N THR A 15 -12.08 -3.42 -0.35
CA THR A 15 -13.18 -2.63 -0.95
C THR A 15 -12.74 -1.40 -1.73
N CYS A 16 -11.44 -1.17 -1.92
CA CYS A 16 -10.91 0.01 -2.60
C CYS A 16 -10.66 -0.24 -4.10
N CYS A 17 -11.31 0.52 -4.99
CA CYS A 17 -11.14 0.39 -6.44
C CYS A 17 -9.70 0.64 -6.91
N MET A 18 -9.00 1.61 -6.33
CA MET A 18 -7.59 1.89 -6.63
C MET A 18 -6.68 0.74 -6.18
N CYS A 19 -7.02 0.07 -5.07
CA CYS A 19 -6.31 -1.14 -4.64
C CYS A 19 -6.38 -2.25 -5.69
N HIS A 20 -7.56 -2.48 -6.27
CA HIS A 20 -7.71 -3.44 -7.36
C HIS A 20 -6.92 -3.03 -8.61
N ALA A 21 -6.97 -1.75 -9.00
CA ALA A 21 -6.23 -1.24 -10.15
C ALA A 21 -4.71 -1.46 -10.01
N VAL A 22 -4.12 -1.11 -8.86
CA VAL A 22 -2.67 -1.28 -8.63
C VAL A 22 -2.26 -2.75 -8.56
N LYS A 23 -3.06 -3.61 -7.92
CA LYS A 23 -2.81 -5.08 -7.95
C LYS A 23 -2.82 -5.60 -9.39
N GLY A 24 -3.78 -5.15 -10.19
CA GLY A 24 -3.90 -5.49 -11.60
C GLY A 24 -2.70 -5.01 -12.42
N LEU A 25 -2.26 -3.76 -12.20
CA LEU A 25 -1.09 -3.18 -12.87
C LEU A 25 0.16 -4.04 -12.68
N PHE A 26 0.51 -4.36 -11.43
CA PHE A 26 1.70 -5.19 -11.15
C PHE A 26 1.56 -6.61 -11.72
N ARG A 27 0.39 -7.23 -11.59
CA ARG A 27 0.13 -8.55 -12.21
C ARG A 27 0.24 -8.50 -13.73
N GLY A 28 -0.24 -7.43 -14.36
CA GLY A 28 -0.13 -7.20 -15.81
C GLY A 28 1.30 -7.03 -16.29
N MET A 29 2.20 -6.53 -15.43
CA MET A 29 3.64 -6.47 -15.70
C MET A 29 4.38 -7.79 -15.43
N GLY A 30 3.67 -8.87 -15.08
CA GLY A 30 4.27 -10.15 -14.70
C GLY A 30 4.92 -10.16 -13.31
N VAL A 31 4.66 -9.14 -12.48
CA VAL A 31 5.13 -9.07 -11.10
C VAL A 31 4.13 -9.78 -10.19
N SER A 32 4.64 -10.55 -9.23
CA SER A 32 3.84 -11.16 -8.16
C SER A 32 4.00 -10.34 -6.87
N PRO A 33 3.17 -9.31 -6.62
CA PRO A 33 3.28 -8.50 -5.41
C PRO A 33 2.78 -9.26 -4.17
N THR A 34 3.40 -9.00 -3.02
CA THR A 34 2.83 -9.36 -1.71
C THR A 34 1.76 -8.32 -1.35
N VAL A 35 0.56 -8.77 -0.99
CA VAL A 35 -0.57 -7.89 -0.67
C VAL A 35 -1.00 -8.09 0.78
N HIS A 36 -1.02 -7.00 1.55
CA HIS A 36 -1.52 -6.96 2.92
C HIS A 36 -2.85 -6.21 2.95
N GLU A 37 -3.98 -6.94 3.04
CA GLU A 37 -5.33 -6.37 3.15
C GLU A 37 -5.59 -5.93 4.59
N LEU A 38 -5.52 -4.63 4.85
CA LEU A 38 -5.56 -4.08 6.21
C LEU A 38 -6.93 -4.24 6.88
N ASP A 39 -8.02 -4.25 6.12
CA ASP A 39 -9.37 -4.49 6.64
C ASP A 39 -9.60 -5.93 7.10
N LEU A 40 -8.77 -6.87 6.64
CA LEU A 40 -8.83 -8.29 7.00
C LEU A 40 -7.68 -8.71 7.92
N HIS A 41 -6.71 -7.83 8.16
CA HIS A 41 -5.54 -8.13 8.96
C HIS A 41 -5.80 -7.83 10.45
N PRO A 42 -5.45 -8.73 11.39
CA PRO A 42 -5.73 -8.53 12.82
C PRO A 42 -5.09 -7.26 13.39
N TYR A 43 -3.94 -6.86 12.85
CA TYR A 43 -3.21 -5.62 13.21
C TYR A 43 -3.38 -4.49 12.19
N GLY A 44 -4.39 -4.56 11.32
CA GLY A 44 -4.56 -3.65 10.18
C GLY A 44 -4.61 -2.18 10.56
N GLY A 45 -5.33 -1.83 11.63
CA GLY A 45 -5.41 -0.46 12.12
C GLY A 45 -4.08 0.09 12.64
N ASP A 46 -3.25 -0.74 13.27
CA ASP A 46 -1.92 -0.33 13.76
C ASP A 46 -0.94 -0.13 12.61
N ILE A 47 -0.99 -1.03 11.61
CA ILE A 47 -0.23 -0.90 10.37
C ILE A 47 -0.64 0.38 9.65
N GLN A 48 -1.95 0.64 9.49
CA GLN A 48 -2.46 1.84 8.83
C GLN A 48 -1.99 3.11 9.52
N ARG A 49 -2.06 3.18 10.86
CA ARG A 49 -1.53 4.34 11.61
C ARG A 49 -0.02 4.52 11.40
N SER A 50 0.72 3.43 11.33
CA SER A 50 2.17 3.47 11.08
C SER A 50 2.49 3.98 9.67
N LEU A 51 1.72 3.57 8.66
CA LEU A 51 1.82 4.06 7.29
C LEU A 51 1.50 5.56 7.20
N ILE A 52 0.45 6.03 7.88
CA ILE A 52 0.10 7.47 7.93
C ILE A 52 1.26 8.29 8.50
N ARG A 53 1.88 7.83 9.60
CA ARG A 53 3.07 8.49 10.18
C ARG A 53 4.25 8.49 9.21
N LEU A 54 4.50 7.37 8.53
CA LEU A 54 5.61 7.23 7.56
C LEU A 54 5.45 8.18 6.37
N LEU A 55 4.22 8.39 5.91
CA LEU A 55 3.90 9.27 4.78
C LEU A 55 3.94 10.76 5.15
N GLY A 56 4.12 11.12 6.43
CA GLY A 56 4.21 12.50 6.88
C GLY A 56 2.89 13.29 6.75
N CYS A 57 1.76 12.62 6.52
CA CYS A 57 0.45 13.24 6.35
C CYS A 57 -0.17 13.65 7.71
N SER A 58 0.36 14.70 8.35
CA SER A 58 -0.23 15.32 9.55
C SER A 58 -1.19 16.48 9.26
N GLY A 59 -1.37 16.88 8.00
CA GLY A 59 -2.25 17.99 7.65
C GLY A 59 -2.39 18.18 6.14
N SER A 60 -3.42 17.56 5.57
CA SER A 60 -4.14 17.94 4.34
C SER A 60 -4.83 16.69 3.78
N SER A 61 -6.15 16.60 3.98
CA SER A 61 -7.14 15.86 3.19
C SER A 61 -6.85 14.40 2.76
N SER A 62 -6.66 13.47 3.71
CA SER A 62 -7.45 12.22 3.78
C SER A 62 -6.79 11.22 4.75
N PRO A 63 -7.51 10.74 5.77
CA PRO A 63 -7.10 9.57 6.52
C PRO A 63 -7.24 8.33 5.61
N GLY A 64 -6.17 7.91 4.94
CA GLY A 64 -6.15 6.63 4.23
C GLY A 64 -6.28 6.70 2.71
N SER A 65 -5.25 7.18 2.04
CA SER A 65 -5.06 6.87 0.62
C SER A 65 -4.34 5.53 0.50
N LEU A 66 -5.11 4.45 0.52
CA LEU A 66 -4.65 3.15 0.06
C LEU A 66 -4.85 3.06 -1.46
N PRO A 67 -4.03 2.26 -2.18
CA PRO A 67 -2.94 1.44 -1.65
C PRO A 67 -1.68 2.22 -1.23
N VAL A 68 -0.79 1.58 -0.48
CA VAL A 68 0.59 2.06 -0.27
C VAL A 68 1.54 1.02 -0.84
N VAL A 69 2.49 1.45 -1.68
CA VAL A 69 3.37 0.54 -2.42
C VAL A 69 4.82 0.74 -2.01
N PHE A 70 5.48 -0.37 -1.70
CA PHE A 70 6.93 -0.44 -1.51
C PHE A 70 7.55 -1.28 -2.63
N ILE A 71 8.67 -0.81 -3.17
CA ILE A 71 9.47 -1.52 -4.17
C ILE A 71 10.90 -1.65 -3.65
N GLY A 72 11.40 -2.89 -3.58
CA GLY A 72 12.73 -3.18 -3.03
C GLY A 72 12.91 -2.65 -1.60
N GLY A 73 11.86 -2.71 -0.78
CA GLY A 73 11.87 -2.18 0.59
C GLY A 73 11.72 -0.66 0.72
N LYS A 74 11.64 0.08 -0.39
CA LYS A 74 11.53 1.55 -0.39
C LYS A 74 10.12 1.99 -0.71
N LEU A 75 9.63 2.98 0.04
CA LEU A 75 8.36 3.63 -0.24
C LEU A 75 8.48 4.42 -1.55
N VAL A 76 7.64 4.10 -2.54
CA VAL A 76 7.67 4.76 -3.86
C VAL A 76 6.78 6.00 -3.89
N GLY A 77 5.78 6.08 -3.00
CA GLY A 77 4.91 7.25 -2.81
C GLY A 77 3.45 6.87 -2.60
N ALA A 78 2.57 7.87 -2.58
CA ALA A 78 1.12 7.70 -2.75
C ALA A 78 0.75 7.44 -4.23
N MET A 79 -0.50 7.08 -4.52
CA MET A 79 -1.02 6.69 -5.85
C MET A 79 -0.51 7.52 -7.03
N ASP A 80 -0.37 8.83 -6.85
CA ASP A 80 0.02 9.81 -7.87
C ASP A 80 1.40 9.55 -8.52
N ARG A 81 2.25 8.71 -7.91
CA ARG A 81 3.55 8.33 -8.47
C ARG A 81 3.63 6.89 -8.99
N VAL A 82 2.57 6.11 -8.79
CA VAL A 82 2.50 4.70 -9.20
C VAL A 82 1.64 4.53 -10.46
N MET A 83 0.64 5.39 -10.66
CA MET A 83 -0.05 5.60 -11.93
C MET A 83 0.59 6.76 -12.70
#